data_AF-A0AAV6XIG3-F1
#
_entry.id   AF-A0AAV6XIG3-F1
#
_cell.length_a   1.000
_cell.length_b   1.000
_cell.length_c   1.000
_cell.angle_alpha   90.00
_cell.angle_beta   90.00
_cell.angle_gamma   90.00
#
_symmetry.space_group_name_H-M   'P 1'
#
loop_
_entity.id
_entity.type
_entity.pdbx_description
1 polymer ?
#
loop_
_entity_poly.entity_id
_entity_poly.type
_entity_poly.pdbx_seq_one_letter_code
_entity_poly.pdbx_strand_id
1 'polypeptide(L)'
;MRGLREVGRNQVPSLHSQEPLKCWSLPLVTLTSIAIALPNIPKHNVNLLLQSVDEGLFYVKLIEKSLDKKGNLAKSRNAADVIWVGVELYRKWQDKDLHETSLKGRNSKVTLKELSNKAEGMIVDFKRDVKDFVMENPLNWPVKVIAANSMYRICERLLRAHEGDSLTTDEGLFEQLSNMIANIMAACFTNLMRVIIMKCHHKAIKYNAKSVREAALLLGETEEILRILEQHRAARSDPDESEYIKKWCGLISQKF
;
A
#
# COMPACT_ATOMS: atom_id res chain seq x y z
N MET A 1 -15.72 34.25 19.51
CA MET A 1 -15.48 32.79 19.36
C MET A 1 -15.72 32.39 17.91
N ARG A 2 -14.65 32.16 17.16
CA ARG A 2 -14.66 31.68 15.77
C ARG A 2 -13.62 30.55 15.72
N GLY A 3 -13.99 29.34 15.30
CA GLY A 3 -13.02 28.24 15.22
C GLY A 3 -13.62 26.83 15.19
N LEU A 4 -14.48 26.53 14.22
CA LEU A 4 -14.92 25.15 13.92
C LEU A 4 -15.06 24.93 12.40
N ARG A 5 -14.20 25.57 11.60
CA ARG A 5 -14.36 25.60 10.14
C ARG A 5 -13.06 25.51 9.36
N GLU A 6 -12.14 24.59 9.70
CA GLU A 6 -11.00 24.26 8.83
C GLU A 6 -10.60 22.77 8.81
N VAL A 7 -11.51 21.85 9.12
CA VAL A 7 -11.29 20.40 8.91
C VAL A 7 -11.83 20.01 7.54
N GLY A 8 -11.06 20.26 6.47
CA GLY A 8 -11.49 19.92 5.11
C GLY A 8 -10.48 20.02 3.99
N ARG A 9 -9.23 20.48 4.21
CA ARG A 9 -8.29 20.75 3.09
C ARG A 9 -7.58 19.51 2.51
N ASN A 10 -7.66 18.34 3.15
CA ASN A 10 -6.88 17.15 2.74
C ASN A 10 -7.71 16.01 2.12
N GLN A 11 -8.97 16.24 1.75
CA GLN A 11 -9.77 15.20 1.09
C GLN A 11 -9.47 15.19 -0.41
N VAL A 12 -8.75 14.15 -0.88
CA VAL A 12 -8.71 13.80 -2.30
C VAL A 12 -10.16 13.58 -2.75
N PRO A 13 -10.68 14.30 -3.78
CA PRO A 13 -11.99 14.07 -4.34
C PRO A 13 -12.12 12.59 -4.61
N SER A 14 -13.06 11.96 -3.93
CA SER A 14 -13.38 10.60 -4.26
C SER A 14 -13.96 10.64 -5.66
N LEU A 15 -13.34 9.94 -6.60
CA LEU A 15 -13.92 9.75 -7.93
C LEU A 15 -15.22 8.95 -7.85
N HIS A 16 -15.57 8.38 -6.68
CA HIS A 16 -16.75 7.53 -6.48
C HIS A 16 -17.44 7.70 -5.11
N SER A 17 -18.71 7.31 -4.97
CA SER A 17 -19.49 7.45 -3.74
C SER A 17 -19.06 6.50 -2.60
N GLN A 18 -18.33 5.43 -2.91
CA GLN A 18 -17.86 4.42 -1.96
C GLN A 18 -16.39 4.02 -2.24
N GLU A 19 -15.67 3.54 -1.22
CA GLU A 19 -14.25 3.15 -1.33
C GLU A 19 -14.03 1.63 -1.17
N PRO A 20 -13.04 1.03 -1.86
CA PRO A 20 -12.64 -0.35 -1.60
C PRO A 20 -12.10 -0.53 -0.16
N LEU A 21 -12.42 -1.69 0.45
CA LEU A 21 -11.84 -2.08 1.74
C LEU A 21 -10.31 -2.21 1.61
N LYS A 22 -9.59 -1.64 2.58
CA LYS A 22 -8.14 -1.43 2.53
C LYS A 22 -7.40 -2.68 3.00
N CYS A 23 -6.69 -3.34 2.10
CA CYS A 23 -5.60 -4.26 2.41
C CYS A 23 -4.27 -3.47 2.49
N TRP A 24 -3.24 -4.01 3.14
CA TRP A 24 -1.88 -3.46 3.19
C TRP A 24 -1.10 -3.69 1.88
N SER A 25 -1.32 -4.80 1.18
CA SER A 25 -0.58 -5.17 -0.03
C SER A 25 -0.81 -4.20 -1.19
N LEU A 26 -2.04 -3.78 -1.47
CA LEU A 26 -2.36 -2.86 -2.55
C LEU A 26 -1.67 -1.48 -2.45
N PRO A 27 -1.75 -0.73 -1.33
CA PRO A 27 -1.01 0.52 -1.21
C PRO A 27 0.50 0.30 -1.22
N LEU A 28 1.00 -0.81 -0.67
CA LEU A 28 2.43 -1.15 -0.69
C LEU A 28 2.96 -1.29 -2.13
N VAL A 29 2.29 -2.09 -2.97
CA VAL A 29 2.71 -2.25 -4.38
C VAL A 29 2.52 -0.97 -5.19
N THR A 30 1.51 -0.17 -4.85
CA THR A 30 1.26 1.12 -5.52
C THR A 30 2.37 2.12 -5.22
N LEU A 31 2.73 2.30 -3.95
CA LEU A 31 3.85 3.16 -3.54
C LEU A 31 5.17 2.72 -4.17
N THR A 32 5.41 1.41 -4.20
CA THR A 32 6.61 0.85 -4.84
C THR A 32 6.63 1.14 -6.35
N SER A 33 5.47 1.01 -7.03
CA SER A 33 5.34 1.37 -8.45
C SER A 33 5.67 2.85 -8.70
N ILE A 34 5.20 3.74 -7.83
CA ILE A 34 5.51 5.17 -7.92
C ILE A 34 7.00 5.41 -7.70
N ALA A 35 7.61 4.80 -6.69
CA ALA A 35 9.02 4.96 -6.37
C ALA A 35 9.93 4.54 -7.54
N ILE A 36 9.59 3.45 -8.25
CA ILE A 36 10.31 3.00 -9.45
C ILE A 36 10.18 4.01 -10.60
N ALA A 37 9.03 4.67 -10.71
CA ALA A 37 8.76 5.62 -11.78
C ALA A 37 9.41 6.99 -11.56
N LEU A 38 9.93 7.28 -10.36
CA LEU A 38 10.55 8.58 -10.10
C LEU A 38 11.82 8.77 -10.94
N PRO A 39 12.04 9.97 -11.50
CA PRO A 39 13.25 10.28 -12.23
C PRO A 39 14.42 10.51 -11.27
N ASN A 40 15.64 10.51 -11.78
CA ASN A 40 16.86 10.86 -11.04
C ASN A 40 17.17 10.00 -9.80
N ILE A 41 16.53 8.84 -9.65
CA ILE A 41 16.83 7.90 -8.57
C ILE A 41 17.92 6.92 -9.03
N PRO A 42 19.00 6.73 -8.24
CA PRO A 42 20.00 5.73 -8.57
C PRO A 42 19.37 4.33 -8.72
N LYS A 43 19.68 3.66 -9.83
CA LYS A 43 19.13 2.33 -10.15
C LYS A 43 19.34 1.29 -9.04
N HIS A 44 20.46 1.38 -8.33
CA HIS A 44 20.75 0.48 -7.21
C HIS A 44 19.75 0.67 -6.04
N ASN A 45 19.34 1.91 -5.72
CA ASN A 45 18.35 2.19 -4.69
C ASN A 45 16.97 1.63 -5.06
N VAL A 46 16.57 1.79 -6.32
CA VAL A 46 15.31 1.22 -6.84
C VAL A 46 15.33 -0.31 -6.74
N ASN A 47 16.44 -0.95 -7.10
CA ASN A 47 16.59 -2.41 -7.00
C ASN A 47 16.56 -2.91 -5.54
N LEU A 48 17.24 -2.20 -4.63
CA LEU A 48 17.21 -2.53 -3.19
C LEU A 48 15.79 -2.41 -2.64
N LEU A 49 15.07 -1.34 -2.96
CA LEU A 49 13.67 -1.17 -2.56
C LEU A 49 12.81 -2.34 -3.06
N LEU A 50 12.98 -2.74 -4.32
CA LEU A 50 12.23 -3.84 -4.92
C LEU A 50 12.51 -5.18 -4.25
N GLN A 51 13.77 -5.50 -3.96
CA GLN A 51 14.14 -6.73 -3.23
C GLN A 51 13.52 -6.73 -1.82
N SER A 52 13.66 -5.63 -1.08
CA SER A 52 13.08 -5.48 0.26
C SER A 52 11.55 -5.59 0.25
N VAL A 53 10.89 -5.01 -0.76
CA VAL A 53 9.44 -5.11 -0.89
C VAL A 53 9.02 -6.52 -1.28
N ASP A 54 9.75 -7.22 -2.15
CA ASP A 54 9.41 -8.59 -2.53
C ASP A 54 9.40 -9.54 -1.32
N GLU A 55 10.49 -9.51 -0.54
CA GLU A 55 10.63 -10.30 0.68
C GLU A 55 9.54 -9.93 1.71
N GLY A 56 9.33 -8.63 1.95
CA GLY A 56 8.33 -8.17 2.90
C GLY A 56 6.89 -8.48 2.47
N LEU A 57 6.61 -8.43 1.17
CA LEU A 57 5.27 -8.64 0.61
C LEU A 57 4.80 -10.08 0.81
N PHE A 58 5.71 -11.06 0.84
CA PHE A 58 5.39 -12.44 1.20
C PHE A 58 4.68 -12.50 2.57
N TYR A 59 5.26 -11.87 3.59
CA TYR A 59 4.69 -11.83 4.94
C TYR A 59 3.41 -11.01 5.01
N VAL A 60 3.34 -9.88 4.30
CA VAL A 60 2.11 -9.07 4.21
C VAL A 60 0.96 -9.90 3.68
N LYS A 61 1.15 -10.63 2.57
CA LYS A 61 0.12 -11.50 1.97
C LYS A 61 -0.31 -12.62 2.92
N LEU A 62 0.65 -13.24 3.62
CA LEU A 62 0.39 -14.28 4.62
C LEU A 62 -0.48 -13.75 5.77
N ILE A 63 -0.15 -12.58 6.29
CA ILE A 63 -0.90 -11.92 7.37
C ILE A 63 -2.31 -11.59 6.91
N GLU A 64 -2.46 -10.93 5.76
CA GLU A 64 -3.77 -10.57 5.23
C GLU A 64 -4.68 -11.77 5.05
N LYS A 65 -4.15 -12.84 4.43
CA LYS A 65 -4.91 -14.08 4.20
C LYS A 65 -5.33 -14.73 5.52
N SER A 66 -4.49 -14.67 6.54
CA SER A 66 -4.76 -15.27 7.85
C SER A 66 -5.81 -14.48 8.65
N LEU A 67 -5.86 -13.15 8.47
CA LEU A 67 -6.78 -12.27 9.19
C LEU A 67 -8.14 -12.08 8.49
N ASP A 68 -8.18 -12.14 7.15
CA ASP A 68 -9.40 -11.95 6.35
C ASP A 68 -10.28 -13.20 6.30
N LYS A 69 -10.89 -13.56 7.43
CA LYS A 69 -11.78 -14.74 7.53
C LYS A 69 -13.02 -14.68 6.63
N LYS A 70 -13.48 -13.48 6.29
CA LYS A 70 -14.70 -13.27 5.47
C LYS A 70 -14.40 -13.19 3.98
N GLY A 71 -13.13 -13.08 3.58
CA GLY A 71 -12.74 -12.92 2.17
C GLY A 71 -13.05 -11.54 1.59
N ASN A 72 -13.38 -10.55 2.44
CA ASN A 72 -13.83 -9.24 2.00
C ASN A 72 -12.72 -8.45 1.28
N LEU A 73 -11.44 -8.80 1.55
CA LEU A 73 -10.28 -8.15 0.94
C LEU A 73 -9.74 -8.90 -0.28
N ALA A 74 -10.40 -9.99 -0.71
CA ALA A 74 -9.89 -10.87 -1.77
C ALA A 74 -9.62 -10.12 -3.07
N LYS A 75 -10.51 -9.21 -3.50
CA LYS A 75 -10.30 -8.44 -4.73
C LYS A 75 -9.15 -7.44 -4.63
N SER A 76 -9.00 -6.76 -3.49
CA SER A 76 -7.89 -5.83 -3.27
C SER A 76 -6.55 -6.57 -3.24
N ARG A 77 -6.49 -7.76 -2.61
CA ARG A 77 -5.31 -8.64 -2.66
C ARG A 77 -4.99 -9.12 -4.07
N ASN A 78 -6.01 -9.59 -4.80
CA ASN A 78 -5.84 -10.01 -6.18
C ASN A 78 -5.33 -8.85 -7.06
N ALA A 79 -5.79 -7.63 -6.79
CA ALA A 79 -5.26 -6.44 -7.46
C ALA A 79 -3.80 -6.18 -7.12
N ALA A 80 -3.42 -6.30 -5.86
CA ALA A 80 -2.01 -6.20 -5.47
C ALA A 80 -1.15 -7.28 -6.14
N ASP A 81 -1.61 -8.53 -6.19
CA ASP A 81 -0.91 -9.65 -6.82
C ASP A 81 -0.67 -9.43 -8.32
N VAL A 82 -1.73 -9.06 -9.05
CA VAL A 82 -1.65 -8.81 -10.50
C VAL A 82 -0.70 -7.65 -10.80
N ILE A 83 -0.76 -6.57 -10.01
CA ILE A 83 0.14 -5.44 -10.18
C ILE A 83 1.58 -5.82 -9.84
N TRP A 84 1.80 -6.57 -8.75
CA TRP A 84 3.14 -6.94 -8.33
C TRP A 84 3.88 -7.75 -9.40
N VAL A 85 3.23 -8.75 -10.01
CA VAL A 85 3.84 -9.54 -11.10
C VAL A 85 4.32 -8.65 -12.26
N GLY A 86 3.51 -7.64 -12.63
CA GLY A 86 3.89 -6.66 -13.67
C GLY A 86 5.08 -5.79 -13.27
N VAL A 87 5.10 -5.33 -12.02
CA VAL A 87 6.12 -4.43 -11.48
C VAL A 87 7.44 -5.16 -11.25
N GLU A 88 7.39 -6.34 -10.66
CA GLU A 88 8.54 -7.16 -10.29
C GLU A 88 9.28 -7.69 -11.52
N LEU A 89 8.55 -8.27 -12.48
CA LEU A 89 9.16 -8.92 -13.65
C LEU A 89 9.45 -7.95 -14.79
N TYR A 90 8.55 -6.98 -15.03
CA TYR A 90 8.59 -6.15 -16.23
C TYR A 90 8.74 -4.66 -15.95
N ARG A 91 8.79 -4.24 -14.68
CA ARG A 91 8.75 -2.82 -14.28
C ARG A 91 7.55 -2.10 -14.91
N LYS A 92 6.40 -2.78 -14.99
CA LYS A 92 5.18 -2.25 -15.60
C LYS A 92 4.04 -2.15 -14.60
N TRP A 93 3.29 -1.04 -14.68
CA TRP A 93 2.02 -0.87 -14.00
C TRP A 93 0.90 -0.68 -15.04
N GLN A 94 -0.02 -1.65 -15.14
CA GLN A 94 -1.12 -1.65 -16.11
C GLN A 94 -0.69 -1.17 -17.50
N ASP A 95 0.29 -1.88 -18.06
CA ASP A 95 0.93 -1.65 -19.36
C ASP A 95 1.76 -0.37 -19.46
N LYS A 96 1.82 0.50 -18.43
CA LYS A 96 2.77 1.62 -18.37
C LYS A 96 4.14 1.08 -17.97
N ASP A 97 5.16 1.32 -18.79
CA ASP A 97 6.55 1.07 -18.41
C ASP A 97 7.03 2.15 -17.42
N LEU A 98 7.33 1.73 -16.19
CA LEU A 98 7.73 2.62 -15.10
C LEU A 98 9.15 3.13 -15.30
N HIS A 99 10.03 2.33 -15.89
CA HIS A 99 11.40 2.74 -16.19
C HIS A 99 11.44 3.77 -17.33
N GLU A 100 10.65 3.55 -18.38
CA GLU A 100 10.45 4.55 -19.43
C GLU A 100 9.87 5.85 -18.87
N THR A 101 8.91 5.74 -17.93
CA THR A 101 8.34 6.90 -17.23
C THR A 101 9.42 7.66 -16.45
N SER A 102 10.29 6.94 -15.73
CA SER A 102 11.41 7.54 -14.99
C SER A 102 12.40 8.24 -15.92
N LEU A 103 12.78 7.63 -17.05
CA LEU A 103 13.71 8.22 -18.01
C LEU A 103 13.17 9.49 -18.70
N LYS A 104 11.86 9.53 -18.98
CA LYS A 104 11.20 10.68 -19.62
C LYS A 104 10.75 11.72 -18.60
N GLY A 105 10.64 11.35 -17.34
CA GLY A 105 10.16 12.18 -16.24
C GLY A 105 11.10 13.36 -16.01
N ARG A 106 10.58 14.58 -16.11
CA ARG A 106 11.37 15.79 -15.80
C ARG A 106 11.63 15.92 -14.30
N ASN A 107 10.63 15.60 -13.49
CA ASN A 107 10.69 15.61 -12.04
C ASN A 107 9.55 14.76 -11.46
N SER A 108 9.59 14.54 -10.16
CA SER A 108 8.61 13.79 -9.40
C SER A 108 7.17 14.31 -9.54
N LYS A 109 6.97 15.63 -9.57
CA LYS A 109 5.62 16.23 -9.71
C LYS A 109 4.99 15.85 -11.04
N VAL A 110 5.74 15.93 -12.13
CA VAL A 110 5.27 15.56 -13.48
C VAL A 110 4.98 14.06 -13.53
N THR A 111 5.87 13.23 -12.99
CA THR A 111 5.70 11.78 -12.91
C THR A 111 4.42 11.39 -12.14
N LEU A 112 4.19 11.98 -10.97
CA LEU A 112 2.99 11.74 -10.18
C LEU A 112 1.71 12.14 -10.94
N LYS A 113 1.73 13.27 -11.67
CA LYS A 113 0.59 13.69 -12.51
C LYS A 113 0.35 12.74 -13.66
N GLU A 114 1.39 12.26 -14.34
CA GLU A 114 1.24 11.31 -15.44
C GLU A 114 0.63 9.98 -14.97
N LEU A 115 1.09 9.46 -13.83
CA LEU A 115 0.52 8.25 -13.22
C LEU A 115 -0.92 8.48 -12.76
N SER A 116 -1.20 9.62 -12.10
CA SER A 116 -2.54 10.02 -11.66
C SER A 116 -3.51 10.09 -12.85
N ASN A 117 -3.15 10.81 -13.91
CA ASN A 117 -3.98 10.98 -15.10
C ASN A 117 -4.24 9.66 -15.82
N LYS A 118 -3.22 8.79 -15.95
CA LYS A 118 -3.40 7.45 -16.55
C LYS A 118 -4.38 6.61 -15.72
N ALA A 119 -4.26 6.65 -14.39
CA ALA A 119 -5.14 5.94 -13.49
C ALA A 119 -6.57 6.49 -13.52
N GLU A 120 -6.74 7.81 -13.53
CA GLU A 120 -8.03 8.48 -13.67
C GLU A 120 -8.71 8.10 -14.99
N GLY A 121 -7.97 8.12 -16.11
CA GLY A 121 -8.49 7.72 -17.42
C GLY A 121 -9.07 6.30 -17.40
N MET A 122 -8.37 5.33 -16.79
CA MET A 122 -8.88 3.96 -16.64
C MET A 122 -10.19 3.88 -15.85
N ILE A 123 -10.35 4.70 -14.80
CA ILE A 123 -11.55 4.74 -13.97
C ILE A 123 -12.70 5.39 -14.74
N VAL A 124 -12.43 6.48 -15.44
CA VAL A 124 -13.42 7.21 -16.25
C VAL A 124 -13.91 6.35 -17.42
N ASP A 125 -13.01 5.68 -18.13
CA ASP A 125 -13.36 4.75 -19.23
C ASP A 125 -14.22 3.61 -18.70
N PHE A 126 -13.85 2.99 -17.59
CA PHE A 126 -14.66 1.96 -16.93
C PHE A 126 -16.08 2.45 -16.61
N LYS A 127 -16.22 3.66 -16.07
CA LYS A 127 -17.53 4.23 -15.72
C LYS A 127 -18.38 4.57 -16.93
N ARG A 128 -17.77 4.98 -18.05
CA ARG A 128 -18.49 5.24 -19.30
C ARG A 128 -19.07 3.95 -19.87
N ASP A 129 -18.28 2.88 -19.82
CA ASP A 129 -18.62 1.61 -20.47
C ASP A 129 -19.61 0.77 -19.62
N VAL A 130 -19.69 1.03 -18.32
CA VAL A 130 -20.52 0.28 -17.36
C VAL A 130 -21.61 1.17 -16.76
N LYS A 131 -22.85 1.03 -17.28
CA LYS A 131 -24.06 1.68 -16.73
C LYS A 131 -24.84 0.76 -15.76
N ASP A 132 -24.13 -0.06 -15.00
CA ASP A 132 -24.73 -1.02 -14.07
C ASP A 132 -24.67 -0.49 -12.63
N PHE A 133 -25.83 -0.40 -11.97
CA PHE A 133 -25.94 0.02 -10.58
C PHE A 133 -25.14 -0.89 -9.63
N VAL A 134 -24.96 -2.17 -9.99
CA VAL A 134 -24.18 -3.14 -9.20
C VAL A 134 -22.72 -2.71 -9.10
N MET A 135 -22.22 -1.99 -10.10
CA MET A 135 -20.84 -1.51 -10.19
C MET A 135 -20.63 -0.18 -9.46
N GLU A 136 -21.68 0.38 -8.85
CA GLU A 136 -21.53 1.42 -7.82
C GLU A 136 -20.91 0.86 -6.54
N ASN A 137 -20.95 -0.44 -6.28
CA ASN A 137 -20.24 -1.01 -5.15
C ASN A 137 -18.77 -1.29 -5.54
N PRO A 138 -17.76 -0.69 -4.87
CA PRO A 138 -16.35 -0.95 -5.15
C PRO A 138 -15.93 -2.41 -4.93
N LEU A 139 -16.69 -3.17 -4.13
CA LEU A 139 -16.50 -4.61 -4.00
C LEU A 139 -16.82 -5.36 -5.30
N ASN A 140 -17.53 -4.75 -6.25
CA ASN A 140 -17.83 -5.34 -7.54
C ASN A 140 -16.83 -4.95 -8.64
N TRP A 141 -15.96 -3.98 -8.37
CA TRP A 141 -15.02 -3.47 -9.37
C TRP A 141 -14.05 -4.54 -9.89
N PRO A 142 -13.69 -4.48 -11.18
CA PRO A 142 -12.59 -5.24 -11.72
C PRO A 142 -11.27 -4.90 -11.03
N VAL A 143 -10.39 -5.89 -10.93
CA VAL A 143 -9.05 -5.76 -10.33
C VAL A 143 -8.27 -4.56 -10.89
N LYS A 144 -8.31 -4.36 -12.22
CA LYS A 144 -7.65 -3.24 -12.90
C LYS A 144 -8.15 -1.87 -12.42
N VAL A 145 -9.45 -1.75 -12.18
CA VAL A 145 -10.07 -0.50 -11.70
C VAL A 145 -9.71 -0.25 -10.22
N ILE A 146 -9.68 -1.31 -9.40
CA ILE A 146 -9.22 -1.22 -8.01
C ILE A 146 -7.76 -0.73 -7.94
N ALA A 147 -6.88 -1.28 -8.78
CA ALA A 147 -5.48 -0.85 -8.87
C ALA A 147 -5.34 0.59 -9.38
N ALA A 148 -6.12 0.98 -10.39
CA ALA A 148 -6.18 2.36 -10.90
C ALA A 148 -6.62 3.33 -9.80
N ASN A 149 -7.69 3.01 -9.07
CA ASN A 149 -8.16 3.83 -7.97
C ASN A 149 -7.09 4.00 -6.86
N SER A 150 -6.34 2.94 -6.54
CA SER A 150 -5.21 3.04 -5.60
C SER A 150 -4.13 4.01 -6.09
N MET A 151 -3.71 3.87 -7.36
CA MET A 151 -2.69 4.73 -7.98
C MET A 151 -3.13 6.19 -7.99
N TYR A 152 -4.32 6.48 -8.52
CA TYR A 152 -4.89 7.82 -8.56
C TYR A 152 -4.88 8.48 -7.17
N ARG A 153 -5.43 7.80 -6.16
CA ARG A 153 -5.56 8.37 -4.82
C ARG A 153 -4.23 8.64 -4.15
N ILE A 154 -3.26 7.74 -4.31
CA ILE A 154 -1.93 7.92 -3.72
C ILE A 154 -1.21 9.07 -4.43
N CYS A 155 -1.22 9.12 -5.77
CA CYS A 155 -0.62 10.21 -6.53
C CYS A 155 -1.24 11.57 -6.17
N GLU A 156 -2.57 11.69 -6.17
CA GLU A 156 -3.27 12.93 -5.80
C GLU A 156 -2.95 13.38 -4.38
N ARG A 157 -2.83 12.43 -3.44
CA ARG A 157 -2.48 12.75 -2.06
C ARG A 157 -1.06 13.27 -1.94
N LEU A 158 -0.10 12.64 -2.63
CA LEU A 158 1.28 13.09 -2.68
C LEU A 158 1.37 14.47 -3.34
N LEU A 159 0.66 14.69 -4.44
CA LEU A 159 0.63 15.99 -5.13
C LEU A 159 0.16 17.12 -4.22
N ARG A 160 -0.92 16.91 -3.45
CA ARG A 160 -1.48 17.91 -2.52
C ARG A 160 -0.64 18.16 -1.29
N ALA A 161 0.01 17.12 -0.77
CA ALA A 161 0.94 17.27 0.35
C ALA A 161 2.07 18.26 0.01
N HIS A 162 2.36 18.42 -1.29
CA HIS A 162 3.39 19.30 -1.82
C HIS A 162 2.85 20.49 -2.64
N GLU A 163 1.60 20.90 -2.41
CA GLU A 163 1.04 22.11 -3.04
C GLU A 163 1.49 23.41 -2.34
N GLY A 164 2.00 23.32 -1.10
CA GLY A 164 2.41 24.48 -0.28
C GLY A 164 3.92 24.63 -0.03
N ASP A 165 4.72 23.59 -0.28
CA ASP A 165 6.18 23.60 -0.23
C ASP A 165 6.73 23.35 -1.64
N SER A 166 7.95 23.80 -1.94
CA SER A 166 8.68 23.24 -3.08
C SER A 166 8.68 21.72 -2.90
N LEU A 167 8.15 20.95 -3.86
CA LEU A 167 8.27 19.49 -3.81
C LEU A 167 9.70 19.15 -3.40
N THR A 168 9.82 18.27 -2.42
CA THR A 168 11.09 17.64 -2.06
C THR A 168 11.77 17.17 -3.34
N THR A 169 13.11 17.23 -3.38
CA THR A 169 13.90 16.69 -4.49
C THR A 169 13.42 15.28 -4.86
N ASP A 170 13.71 14.81 -6.07
CA ASP A 170 13.28 13.47 -6.47
C ASP A 170 13.72 12.40 -5.47
N GLU A 171 14.96 12.53 -4.95
CA GLU A 171 15.49 11.73 -3.86
C GLU A 171 14.70 11.87 -2.56
N GLY A 172 14.33 13.09 -2.15
CA GLY A 172 13.53 13.31 -0.95
C GLY A 172 12.13 12.70 -1.04
N LEU A 173 11.50 12.73 -2.23
CA LEU A 173 10.23 12.02 -2.43
C LEU A 173 10.46 10.50 -2.40
N PHE A 174 11.54 9.99 -2.99
CA PHE A 174 11.86 8.57 -2.95
C PHE A 174 12.09 8.06 -1.51
N GLU A 175 12.79 8.83 -0.69
CA GLU A 175 12.98 8.55 0.74
C GLU A 175 11.63 8.56 1.47
N GLN A 176 10.79 9.57 1.21
CA GLN A 176 9.45 9.65 1.78
C GLN A 176 8.61 8.41 1.42
N LEU A 177 8.63 7.97 0.16
CA LEU A 177 7.95 6.76 -0.30
C LEU A 177 8.51 5.51 0.39
N SER A 178 9.83 5.40 0.51
CA SER A 178 10.51 4.29 1.19
C SER A 178 10.09 4.21 2.66
N ASN A 179 9.98 5.35 3.34
CA ASN A 179 9.49 5.44 4.71
C ASN A 179 8.01 5.05 4.82
N MET A 180 7.15 5.46 3.87
CA MET A 180 5.74 5.01 3.85
C MET A 180 5.63 3.50 3.66
N ILE A 181 6.43 2.93 2.76
CA ILE A 181 6.52 1.49 2.49
C ILE A 181 6.93 0.73 3.76
N ALA A 182 8.02 1.16 4.42
CA ALA A 182 8.49 0.56 5.66
C ALA A 182 7.44 0.65 6.78
N ASN A 183 6.76 1.79 6.92
CA ASN A 183 5.71 1.98 7.91
C ASN A 183 4.50 1.05 7.68
N ILE A 184 4.09 0.83 6.43
CA ILE A 184 3.02 -0.13 6.09
C ILE A 184 3.44 -1.54 6.48
N MET A 185 4.66 -1.95 6.14
CA MET A 185 5.17 -3.27 6.50
C MET A 185 5.26 -3.44 8.01
N ALA A 186 5.86 -2.49 8.74
CA ALA A 186 5.98 -2.53 10.18
C ALA A 186 4.61 -2.64 10.87
N ALA A 187 3.63 -1.82 10.44
CA ALA A 187 2.27 -1.89 10.94
C ALA A 187 1.62 -3.26 10.65
N CYS A 188 1.82 -3.81 9.46
CA CYS A 188 1.34 -5.15 9.11
C CYS A 188 1.97 -6.23 9.99
N PHE A 189 3.30 -6.19 10.16
CA PHE A 189 4.10 -7.19 10.85
C PHE A 189 3.84 -7.27 12.35
N THR A 190 3.26 -6.23 12.97
CA THR A 190 2.73 -6.34 14.34
C THR A 190 1.71 -7.48 14.53
N ASN A 191 1.12 -7.98 13.45
CA ASN A 191 0.19 -9.10 13.46
C ASN A 191 0.87 -10.48 13.31
N LEU A 192 2.18 -10.57 13.09
CA LEU A 192 2.90 -11.84 12.89
C LEU A 192 2.70 -12.80 14.06
N MET A 193 2.91 -12.35 15.29
CA MET A 193 2.68 -13.19 16.48
C MET A 193 1.26 -13.72 16.56
N ARG A 194 0.27 -12.88 16.24
CA ARG A 194 -1.13 -13.30 16.21
C ARG A 194 -1.36 -14.41 15.17
N VAL A 195 -0.76 -14.29 13.99
CA VAL A 195 -0.85 -15.29 12.92
C VAL A 195 -0.16 -16.60 13.31
N ILE A 196 1.02 -16.54 13.94
CA ILE A 196 1.74 -17.70 14.46
C ILE A 196 0.86 -18.45 15.49
N ILE A 197 0.32 -17.73 16.48
CA ILE A 197 -0.59 -18.29 17.49
C ILE A 197 -1.82 -18.93 16.84
N MET A 198 -2.43 -18.26 15.86
CA MET A 198 -3.58 -18.80 15.12
C MET A 198 -3.24 -20.11 14.40
N LYS A 199 -2.05 -20.25 13.82
CA LYS A 199 -1.58 -21.48 13.18
C LYS A 199 -1.30 -22.59 14.21
N CYS A 200 -0.78 -22.26 15.39
CA CYS A 200 -0.53 -23.23 16.47
C CYS A 200 -1.81 -23.84 17.05
N HIS A 201 -2.91 -23.06 17.12
CA HIS A 201 -4.17 -23.52 17.71
C HIS A 201 -5.20 -24.02 16.69
N HIS A 202 -4.76 -24.40 15.48
CA HIS A 202 -5.66 -24.87 14.43
C HIS A 202 -6.23 -26.26 14.76
N LYS A 203 -7.52 -26.30 15.16
CA LYS A 203 -8.18 -27.49 15.76
C LYS A 203 -8.44 -28.68 14.81
N ALA A 204 -8.22 -28.54 13.50
CA ALA A 204 -8.46 -29.64 12.56
C ALA A 204 -7.32 -30.68 12.66
N ILE A 205 -7.59 -31.84 13.27
CA ILE A 205 -6.61 -32.90 13.65
C ILE A 205 -5.67 -33.28 12.49
N LYS A 206 -6.20 -33.41 11.25
CA LYS A 206 -5.41 -33.77 10.05
C LYS A 206 -4.47 -32.64 9.57
N TYR A 207 -4.76 -31.39 9.92
CA TYR A 207 -3.98 -30.21 9.54
C TYR A 207 -3.09 -29.68 10.67
N ASN A 208 -3.22 -30.23 11.89
CA ASN A 208 -2.56 -29.71 13.07
C ASN A 208 -1.03 -29.81 12.98
N ALA A 209 -0.48 -30.99 12.65
CA ALA A 209 0.98 -31.16 12.55
C ALA A 209 1.62 -30.29 11.46
N LYS A 210 0.96 -30.14 10.29
CA LYS A 210 1.43 -29.25 9.22
C LYS A 210 1.35 -27.77 9.63
N SER A 211 0.24 -27.35 10.21
CA SER A 211 0.02 -25.96 10.64
C SER A 211 1.00 -25.55 11.75
N VAL A 212 1.26 -26.44 12.71
CA VAL A 212 2.24 -26.22 13.78
C VAL A 212 3.66 -26.14 13.20
N ARG A 213 4.02 -27.01 12.24
CA ARG A 213 5.31 -26.92 11.55
C ARG A 213 5.47 -25.58 10.81
N GLU A 214 4.45 -25.15 10.08
CA GLU A 214 4.45 -23.84 9.41
C GLU A 214 4.60 -22.69 10.40
N ALA A 215 3.97 -22.79 11.58
CA ALA A 215 4.10 -21.78 12.63
C ALA A 215 5.53 -21.71 13.20
N ALA A 216 6.17 -22.87 13.42
CA ALA A 216 7.54 -22.94 13.91
C ALA A 216 8.54 -22.36 12.89
N LEU A 217 8.37 -22.68 11.60
CA LEU A 217 9.19 -22.09 10.53
C LEU A 217 9.01 -20.58 10.46
N LEU A 218 7.76 -20.10 10.46
CA LEU A 218 7.46 -18.67 10.41
C LEU A 218 8.04 -17.92 11.61
N LEU A 219 7.99 -18.52 12.81
CA LEU A 219 8.60 -17.93 14.01
C LEU A 219 10.11 -17.80 13.86
N GLY A 220 10.80 -18.82 13.34
CA GLY A 220 12.24 -18.76 13.08
C GLY A 220 12.61 -17.74 12.00
N GLU A 221 11.88 -17.70 10.89
CA GLU A 221 12.12 -16.77 9.77
C GLU A 221 11.88 -15.30 10.18
N THR A 222 11.00 -15.04 11.14
CA THR A 222 10.60 -13.69 11.55
C THR A 222 11.13 -13.26 12.92
N GLU A 223 12.00 -14.06 13.56
CA GLU A 223 12.54 -13.78 14.89
C GLU A 223 13.17 -12.38 14.98
N GLU A 224 14.01 -12.02 14.01
CA GLU A 224 14.66 -10.72 13.99
C GLU A 224 13.67 -9.57 13.78
N ILE A 225 12.68 -9.77 12.90
CA ILE A 225 11.60 -8.79 12.66
C ILE A 225 10.84 -8.54 13.96
N LEU A 226 10.49 -9.59 14.69
CA LEU A 226 9.77 -9.50 15.96
C LEU A 226 10.59 -8.74 17.02
N ARG A 227 11.90 -9.03 17.11
CA ARG A 227 12.83 -8.35 18.02
C ARG A 227 12.91 -6.85 17.74
N ILE A 228 13.08 -6.47 16.47
CA ILE A 228 13.12 -5.06 16.05
C ILE A 228 11.80 -4.36 16.39
N LEU A 229 10.66 -4.98 16.11
CA LEU A 229 9.35 -4.42 16.41
C LEU A 229 9.15 -4.21 17.92
N GLU A 230 9.65 -5.13 18.75
CA GLU A 230 9.58 -5.03 20.21
C GLU A 230 10.46 -3.89 20.75
N GLN A 231 11.69 -3.76 20.25
CA GLN A 231 12.57 -2.64 20.57
C GLN A 231 11.96 -1.30 20.15
N HIS A 232 11.40 -1.23 18.95
CA HIS A 232 10.75 -0.02 18.44
C HIS A 232 9.48 0.31 19.26
N ARG A 233 8.72 -0.68 19.72
CA ARG A 233 7.60 -0.48 20.64
C ARG A 233 8.05 0.05 22.00
N ALA A 234 9.19 -0.40 22.52
CA ALA A 234 9.77 0.10 23.76
C ALA A 234 10.29 1.55 23.60
N ALA A 235 10.90 1.87 22.45
CA ALA A 235 11.40 3.21 22.11
C ALA A 235 10.28 4.23 21.82
N ARG A 236 9.10 3.79 21.35
CA ARG A 236 7.89 4.61 21.11
C ARG A 236 7.26 5.26 22.34
N SER A 237 7.96 5.32 23.47
CA SER A 237 7.57 6.18 24.59
C SER A 237 7.73 7.68 24.27
N ASP A 238 8.28 8.05 23.10
CA ASP A 238 8.29 9.43 22.59
C ASP A 238 6.92 9.82 21.97
N PRO A 239 6.23 10.86 22.48
CA PRO A 239 4.90 11.27 22.03
C PRO A 239 4.77 11.61 20.53
N ASP A 240 5.85 12.09 19.90
CA ASP A 240 5.82 12.73 18.57
C ASP A 240 5.62 11.72 17.41
N GLU A 241 6.29 10.57 17.44
CA GLU A 241 6.09 9.51 16.42
C GLU A 241 4.75 8.77 16.58
N SER A 242 4.26 8.66 17.81
CA SER A 242 2.92 8.13 18.12
C SER A 242 1.85 9.00 17.47
N GLU A 243 2.04 10.32 17.42
CA GLU A 243 1.13 11.25 16.76
C GLU A 243 1.14 11.06 15.25
N TYR A 244 2.30 10.81 14.62
CA TYR A 244 2.40 10.57 13.17
C TYR A 244 1.68 9.28 12.73
N ILE A 245 1.82 8.20 13.49
CA ILE A 245 1.16 6.91 13.23
C ILE A 245 -0.31 6.94 13.64
N LYS A 246 -0.69 7.60 14.73
CA LYS A 246 -2.11 7.83 15.06
C LYS A 246 -2.79 8.73 14.04
N LYS A 247 -2.09 9.73 13.51
CA LYS A 247 -2.55 10.56 12.40
C LYS A 247 -2.76 9.68 11.17
N TRP A 248 -1.83 8.79 10.82
CA TRP A 248 -2.00 7.85 9.70
C TRP A 248 -3.08 6.77 9.91
N CYS A 249 -3.10 6.08 11.05
CA CYS A 249 -4.11 5.09 11.41
C CYS A 249 -5.50 5.74 11.55
N GLY A 250 -5.59 6.95 12.08
CA GLY A 250 -6.81 7.76 12.13
C GLY A 250 -7.28 8.21 10.73
N LEU A 251 -6.35 8.49 9.81
CA LEU A 251 -6.63 8.78 8.40
C LEU A 251 -7.04 7.53 7.59
N ILE A 252 -6.66 6.33 8.03
CA ILE A 252 -7.15 5.05 7.48
C ILE A 252 -8.52 4.71 8.07
N SER A 253 -8.76 5.08 9.33
CA SER A 253 -9.97 4.77 10.11
C SER A 253 -11.06 5.82 10.01
N GLN A 254 -11.00 6.78 9.08
CA GLN A 254 -12.13 7.68 8.84
C GLN A 254 -13.28 6.93 8.15
N LYS A 255 -14.15 6.46 9.06
CA LYS A 255 -15.52 5.95 8.95
C LYS A 255 -15.73 4.57 8.30
N PHE A 256 -15.91 3.60 9.21
CA PHE A 256 -17.04 2.67 9.16
C PHE A 256 -18.36 3.40 8.86
#